data_AF-A0A160T299-F1
#
_entry.id   AF-A0A160T299-F1
#
_cell.length_a   1.000
_cell.length_b   1.000
_cell.length_c   1.000
_cell.angle_alpha   90.00
_cell.angle_beta   90.00
_cell.angle_gamma   90.00
#
_symmetry.space_group_name_H-M   'P 1'
#
loop_
_entity.id
_entity.type
_entity.pdbx_description
1 polymer ?
#
loop_
_entity_poly.entity_id
_entity_poly.type
_entity_poly.pdbx_seq_one_letter_code
_entity_poly.pdbx_strand_id
1 'polypeptide(L)'
;MRVSSSPRLHPTAAAVYRFIIRFKRQTGGDSPTRREIMAGVGIPSTSLVQHHLMSLEAAGLITRPSRGDARRIGVPGAEWRFNEAAVSESER
;
A
#
# COMPACT_ATOMS: atom_id res chain seq x y z
N MET A 1 -2.91 9.40 27.74
CA MET A 1 -4.10 8.87 27.03
C MET A 1 -4.03 9.35 25.58
N ARG A 2 -3.54 8.52 24.63
CA ARG A 2 -3.56 8.88 23.20
C ARG A 2 -4.82 8.32 22.59
N VAL A 3 -5.75 9.20 22.26
CA VAL A 3 -6.96 8.85 21.51
C VAL A 3 -6.51 8.58 20.07
N SER A 4 -6.36 7.30 19.72
CA SER A 4 -6.22 6.87 18.33
C SER A 4 -7.56 7.03 17.64
N SER A 5 -7.88 8.24 17.18
CA SER A 5 -9.01 8.45 16.27
C SER A 5 -8.63 7.83 14.93
N SER A 6 -9.00 6.57 14.69
CA SER A 6 -8.91 5.99 13.36
C SER A 6 -9.67 6.90 12.39
N PRO A 7 -9.05 7.38 11.31
CA PRO A 7 -9.76 8.19 10.32
C PRO A 7 -10.96 7.36 9.83
N ARG A 8 -12.15 7.99 9.79
CA ARG A 8 -13.34 7.37 9.18
C ARG A 8 -13.12 7.29 7.67
N LEU A 9 -12.40 6.25 7.25
CA LEU A 9 -12.14 5.97 5.84
C LEU A 9 -13.40 5.43 5.18
N HIS A 10 -13.59 5.79 3.92
CA HIS A 10 -14.56 5.13 3.07
C HIS A 10 -14.25 3.61 2.99
N PRO A 11 -15.25 2.71 3.01
CA PRO A 11 -15.02 1.26 2.98
C PRO A 11 -14.10 0.81 1.84
N THR A 12 -14.25 1.40 0.65
CA THR A 12 -13.40 1.15 -0.52
C THR A 12 -11.96 1.63 -0.32
N ALA A 13 -11.75 2.79 0.32
CA ALA A 13 -10.40 3.27 0.62
C ALA A 13 -9.68 2.34 1.61
N ALA A 14 -10.41 1.83 2.61
CA ALA A 14 -9.88 0.81 3.52
C ALA A 14 -9.54 -0.50 2.78
N ALA A 15 -10.35 -0.90 1.80
CA ALA A 15 -10.05 -2.07 0.95
C ALA A 15 -8.79 -1.86 0.10
N VAL A 16 -8.62 -0.68 -0.50
CA VAL A 16 -7.40 -0.30 -1.23
C VAL A 16 -6.17 -0.39 -0.32
N TYR A 17 -6.25 0.16 0.89
CA TYR A 17 -5.14 0.09 1.85
C TYR A 17 -4.78 -1.35 2.20
N ARG A 18 -5.77 -2.17 2.58
CA ARG A 18 -5.54 -3.60 2.87
C ARG A 18 -4.91 -4.35 1.70
N PHE A 19 -5.36 -4.06 0.48
CA PHE A 19 -4.79 -4.65 -0.73
C PHE A 19 -3.31 -4.27 -0.90
N ILE A 20 -2.96 -2.98 -0.75
CA ILE A 20 -1.56 -2.52 -0.86
C ILE A 20 -0.65 -3.22 0.14
N ILE A 21 -1.07 -3.32 1.41
CA ILE A 21 -0.30 -4.01 2.45
C ILE A 21 -0.11 -5.48 2.09
N ARG A 22 -1.19 -6.16 1.69
CA ARG A 22 -1.12 -7.57 1.27
C ARG A 22 -0.18 -7.75 0.07
N PHE A 23 -0.28 -6.90 -0.95
CA PHE A 23 0.56 -6.97 -2.14
C PHE A 23 2.04 -6.82 -1.76
N LYS A 24 2.38 -5.77 -1.01
CA LYS A 24 3.76 -5.55 -0.51
C LYS A 24 4.32 -6.73 0.26
N ARG A 25 3.50 -7.37 1.11
CA ARG A 25 3.94 -8.57 1.85
C ARG A 25 4.22 -9.77 0.94
N GLN A 26 3.54 -9.88 -0.18
CA GLN A 26 3.68 -10.98 -1.15
C GLN A 26 4.83 -10.74 -2.14
N THR A 27 5.10 -9.49 -2.49
CA THR A 27 6.07 -9.09 -3.51
C THR A 27 7.35 -8.49 -2.93
N GLY A 28 7.68 -8.77 -1.67
CA GLY A 28 8.92 -8.30 -1.06
C GLY A 28 9.04 -6.77 -0.98
N GLY A 29 7.94 -6.08 -0.69
CA GLY A 29 7.91 -4.62 -0.50
C GLY A 29 7.54 -3.82 -1.75
N ASP A 30 7.45 -4.44 -2.93
CA ASP A 30 7.05 -3.76 -4.16
C ASP A 30 5.65 -3.16 -4.06
N SER A 31 5.47 -1.99 -4.69
CA SER A 31 4.16 -1.30 -4.68
C SER A 31 3.32 -1.71 -5.90
N PRO A 32 2.02 -1.96 -5.72
CA PRO A 32 1.14 -2.32 -6.82
C PRO A 32 0.89 -1.13 -7.75
N THR A 33 0.66 -1.42 -9.03
CA THR A 33 0.18 -0.46 -10.02
C THR A 33 -1.31 -0.16 -9.81
N ARG A 34 -1.79 0.95 -10.39
CA ARG A 34 -3.22 1.31 -10.35
C ARG A 34 -4.12 0.25 -10.97
N ARG A 35 -3.65 -0.44 -12.01
CA ARG A 35 -4.40 -1.53 -12.67
C ARG A 35 -4.50 -2.76 -11.78
N GLU A 36 -3.44 -3.11 -11.06
CA GLU A 36 -3.47 -4.20 -10.07
C GLU A 36 -4.38 -3.88 -8.89
N ILE A 37 -4.34 -2.64 -8.38
CA ILE A 37 -5.26 -2.20 -7.32
C ILE A 37 -6.71 -2.27 -7.82
N MET A 38 -6.95 -1.84 -9.07
CA MET A 38 -8.27 -1.88 -9.68
C MET A 38 -8.81 -3.31 -9.76
N ALA A 39 -8.03 -4.22 -10.33
CA ALA A 39 -8.39 -5.63 -10.47
C ALA A 39 -8.54 -6.33 -9.11
N GLY A 40 -7.65 -6.04 -8.17
CA GLY A 40 -7.62 -6.67 -6.85
C GLY A 40 -8.72 -6.22 -5.90
N VAL A 41 -9.21 -4.97 -6.05
CA VAL A 41 -10.27 -4.40 -5.20
C VAL A 41 -11.63 -4.38 -5.90
N GLY A 42 -11.68 -4.51 -7.23
CA GLY A 42 -12.91 -4.43 -8.02
C GLY A 42 -13.39 -2.99 -8.26
N ILE A 43 -12.47 -2.04 -8.40
CA ILE A 43 -12.79 -0.63 -8.68
C ILE A 43 -13.01 -0.46 -10.19
N PRO A 44 -13.97 0.35 -10.65
CA PRO A 44 -14.26 0.47 -12.09
C PRO A 44 -13.29 1.36 -12.88
N SER A 45 -12.53 2.25 -12.22
CA SER A 45 -11.68 3.23 -12.93
C SER A 45 -10.40 3.59 -12.19
N THR A 46 -9.36 3.95 -12.96
CA THR A 46 -8.06 4.40 -12.42
C THR A 46 -8.21 5.74 -11.69
N SER A 47 -9.13 6.59 -12.11
CA SER A 47 -9.45 7.87 -11.46
C SER A 47 -10.04 7.67 -10.06
N LEU A 48 -10.90 6.66 -9.88
CA LEU A 48 -11.45 6.35 -8.55
C LEU A 48 -10.38 5.73 -7.63
N VAL A 49 -9.49 4.90 -8.17
CA VAL A 49 -8.28 4.44 -7.45
C VAL A 49 -7.46 5.64 -7.00
N GLN A 50 -7.20 6.60 -7.90
CA GLN A 50 -6.43 7.80 -7.56
C GLN A 50 -7.11 8.64 -6.47
N HIS A 51 -8.44 8.78 -6.51
CA HIS A 51 -9.21 9.45 -5.48
C HIS A 51 -9.02 8.79 -4.11
N HIS A 52 -9.15 7.46 -4.02
CA HIS A 52 -8.93 6.73 -2.77
C HIS A 52 -7.48 6.81 -2.28
N LEU A 53 -6.49 6.76 -3.18
CA LEU A 53 -5.09 6.96 -2.80
C LEU A 53 -4.85 8.36 -2.21
N MET A 54 -5.48 9.40 -2.76
CA MET A 54 -5.40 10.74 -2.17
C MET A 54 -6.06 10.81 -0.79
N SER A 55 -7.19 10.12 -0.58
CA SER A 55 -7.81 10.02 0.75
C SER A 55 -6.92 9.31 1.77
N LEU A 56 -6.23 8.24 1.36
CA LEU A 56 -5.29 7.51 2.22
C LEU A 56 -4.05 8.34 2.55
N GLU A 57 -3.55 9.12 1.60
CA GLU A 57 -2.43 10.05 1.77
C GLU A 57 -2.80 11.20 2.70
N ALA A 58 -3.99 11.80 2.53
CA ALA A 58 -4.51 12.83 3.43
C ALA A 58 -4.74 12.31 4.86
N ALA A 59 -5.07 11.02 5.00
CA ALA A 59 -5.17 10.35 6.30
C ALA A 59 -3.81 9.95 6.91
N GLY A 60 -2.69 10.18 6.20
CA GLY A 60 -1.35 9.84 6.67
C GLY A 60 -1.06 8.33 6.70
N LEU A 61 -1.85 7.51 5.99
CA LEU A 61 -1.70 6.05 5.98
C LEU A 61 -0.73 5.56 4.90
N ILE A 62 -0.54 6.38 3.86
CA ILE A 62 0.43 6.12 2.80
C ILE A 62 1.16 7.42 2.46
N THR A 63 2.33 7.29 1.86
CA THR A 63 3.10 8.39 1.28
C THR A 63 3.43 8.08 -0.18
N ARG A 64 3.47 9.12 -1.01
CA ARG A 64 3.87 9.00 -2.42
C ARG A 64 4.74 10.19 -2.81
N PRO A 65 5.80 10.01 -3.62
CA PRO A 65 6.61 11.12 -4.11
C PRO A 65 5.84 12.02 -5.08
N SER A 66 4.89 11.46 -5.83
CA SER A 66 4.01 12.20 -6.72
C SER A 66 2.65 11.52 -6.83
N ARG A 67 1.59 12.31 -7.10
CA ARG A 67 0.22 11.82 -7.31
C ARG A 67 0.15 10.76 -8.41
N GLY A 68 1.04 10.81 -9.40
CA GLY A 68 1.14 9.84 -10.50
C GLY A 68 1.67 8.47 -10.10
N ASP A 69 2.47 8.41 -9.05
CA ASP A 69 3.41 7.31 -8.84
C ASP A 69 2.87 6.24 -7.89
N ALA A 70 2.03 5.35 -8.44
CA ALA A 70 1.52 4.20 -7.69
C ALA A 70 2.61 3.12 -7.44
N ARG A 71 3.72 3.15 -8.18
CA ARG A 71 4.82 2.18 -7.99
C ARG A 71 5.73 2.55 -6.81
N ARG A 72 5.58 3.75 -6.25
CA ARG A 72 6.32 4.23 -5.08
C ARG A 72 5.37 4.61 -3.95
N ILE A 73 4.58 3.65 -3.47
CA ILE A 73 3.74 3.83 -2.29
C ILE A 73 4.55 3.44 -1.04
N GLY A 74 4.86 4.43 -0.21
CA GLY A 74 5.37 4.22 1.15
C GLY A 74 4.23 4.02 2.13
N VAL A 75 4.45 3.22 3.17
CA VAL A 75 3.54 3.07 4.30
C VAL A 75 4.28 3.55 5.52
N PRO A 76 3.86 4.65 6.18
CA PRO A 76 4.54 5.16 7.36
C PRO A 76 4.69 4.08 8.44
N GLY A 77 5.92 3.94 8.95
CA GLY A 77 6.26 2.92 9.94
C GLY A 77 6.49 1.50 9.39
N ALA A 78 6.32 1.28 8.08
CA ALA A 78 6.70 0.02 7.45
C ALA A 78 8.14 0.11 6.92
N GLU A 79 8.95 -0.88 7.27
CA GLU A 79 10.30 -1.06 6.75
C GLU A 79 10.37 -2.44 6.08
N TRP A 80 10.91 -2.49 4.86
CA TRP A 80 11.28 -3.76 4.25
C TRP A 80 12.74 -4.02 4.57
N ARG A 81 13.03 -5.18 5.16
CA ARG A 81 14.39 -5.62 5.46
C ARG A 81 14.68 -6.90 4.69
N PHE A 82 15.75 -6.86 3.91
CA PHE A 82 16.34 -8.06 3.34
C PHE A 82 17.07 -8.84 4.43
N ASN A 83 16.82 -10.14 4.55
CA ASN A 83 17.56 -11.00 5.46
C ASN A 83 18.60 -11.79 4.64
N GLU A 84 19.85 -11.33 4.65
CA GLU A 84 20.97 -12.00 3.96
C GLU A 84 21.20 -13.43 4.49
N ALA A 85 20.90 -13.70 5.76
CA ALA A 85 21.12 -15.01 6.38
C ALA A 85 20.23 -16.13 5.82
N ALA A 86 19.12 -15.80 5.14
CA ALA A 86 18.26 -16.80 4.50
C ALA A 86 18.85 -17.35 3.18
N VAL A 87 19.84 -16.67 2.60
CA VAL A 87 20.46 -17.07 1.33
C VAL A 87 21.51 -18.16 1.55
N SER A 88 22.21 -18.14 2.69
CA SER A 88 23.32 -19.06 3.00
C SER A 88 22.91 -20.49 3.36
N GLU A 89 21.61 -20.79 3.50
CA GLU A 89 21.10 -22.14 3.80
C GLU A 89 20.67 -22.92 2.54
N SER A 90 20.55 -22.27 1.37
CA SER A 90 20.11 -22.92 0.13
C SER A 90 21.26 -23.38 -0.78
N GLU A 91 22.53 -23.16 -0.39
CA GLU A 91 23.72 -23.57 -1.15
C GLU A 91 24.45 -24.79 -0.54
N ARG A 92 23.78 -25.61 0.29
CA ARG A 92 24.35 -26.88 0.79
C ARG A 92 23.50 -28.09 0.43
#